data_AF-A0A0X1KLW7-F1
#
_entry.id   AF-A0A0X1KLW7-F1
#
_cell.length_a   1.000
_cell.length_b   1.000
_cell.length_c   1.000
_cell.angle_alpha   90.00
_cell.angle_beta   90.00
_cell.angle_gamma   90.00
#
_symmetry.space_group_name_H-M   'P 1'
#
loop_
_entity.id
_entity.type
_entity.pdbx_description
1 polymer ?
#
loop_
_entity_poly.entity_id
_entity_poly.type
_entity_poly.pdbx_seq_one_letter_code
_entity_poly.pdbx_strand_id
1 'polypeptide(L)' 'MTDTLERLKKMLNVEILEVEYQGDTIVVYVPEDQVRMAVGTGGAAVKAAELVLGRKIEVRAR' A
#
# COMPACT_ATOMS: atom_id res chain seq x y z
N MET A 1 -13.33 5.70 -10.77
CA MET A 1 -12.83 5.61 -9.38
C MET A 1 -12.10 4.28 -9.16
N THR A 2 -11.30 3.80 -10.12
CA THR A 2 -10.72 2.44 -10.10
C THR A 2 -9.19 2.44 -10.17
N ASP A 3 -8.58 3.57 -10.53
CA ASP A 3 -7.13 3.69 -10.79
C ASP A 3 -6.23 3.50 -9.56
N THR A 4 -6.66 3.90 -8.37
CA THR A 4 -5.79 3.94 -7.19
C THR A 4 -5.38 2.54 -6.74
N LEU A 5 -6.32 1.59 -6.73
CA LEU A 5 -6.07 0.23 -6.27
C LEU A 5 -5.20 -0.55 -7.26
N GLU A 6 -5.45 -0.38 -8.57
CA GLU A 6 -4.59 -0.96 -9.60
C GLU A 6 -3.17 -0.39 -9.58
N ARG A 7 -3.02 0.92 -9.35
CA ARG A 7 -1.71 1.56 -9.19
C ARG A 7 -0.97 1.04 -7.97
N LEU A 8 -1.64 0.93 -6.82
CA LEU A 8 -1.06 0.38 -5.59
C LEU A 8 -0.60 -1.07 -5.81
N LYS A 9 -1.43 -1.89 -6.46
CA LYS A 9 -1.10 -3.28 -6.75
C LYS A 9 0.14 -3.40 -7.65
N LYS A 10 0.27 -2.54 -8.66
CA LYS A 10 1.46 -2.47 -9.53
C LYS A 10 2.71 -1.94 -8.81
N MET A 11 2.56 -0.96 -7.93
CA MET A 11 3.69 -0.31 -7.23
C MET A 11 4.24 -1.18 -6.11
N LEU A 12 3.36 -1.75 -5.30
CA LEU A 12 3.74 -2.57 -4.15
C LEU A 12 4.07 -4.00 -4.56
N ASN A 13 3.63 -4.42 -5.76
CA ASN A 13 3.87 -5.76 -6.33
C ASN A 13 3.52 -6.90 -5.37
N VAL A 14 2.42 -6.73 -4.64
CA VAL A 14 1.90 -7.68 -3.66
C VAL A 14 0.41 -7.88 -3.87
N GLU A 15 -0.09 -8.96 -3.30
CA GLU A 15 -1.52 -9.15 -3.18
C GLU A 15 -2.10 -8.18 -2.15
N ILE A 16 -3.14 -7.46 -2.55
CA ILE A 16 -3.88 -6.55 -1.68
C ILE A 16 -5.18 -7.25 -1.34
N LEU A 17 -5.35 -7.58 -0.06
CA LEU A 17 -6.57 -8.19 0.46
C LEU A 17 -7.67 -7.14 0.55
N GLU A 18 -7.33 -5.97 1.07
CA GLU A 18 -8.29 -4.90 1.33
C GLU A 18 -7.61 -3.54 1.34
N VAL A 19 -8.36 -2.50 0.99
CA VAL A 19 -7.91 -1.11 1.07
C VAL A 19 -8.98 -0.29 1.77
N GLU A 20 -8.62 0.33 2.89
CA GLU A 20 -9.47 1.28 3.60
C GLU A 20 -8.95 2.70 3.42
N TYR A 21 -9.87 3.64 3.19
CA TYR A 21 -9.56 5.06 3.10
C TYR A 21 -10.00 5.75 4.39
N GLN A 22 -9.04 6.06 5.25
CA GLN A 22 -9.26 6.74 6.52
C GLN A 22 -8.79 8.20 6.40
N GLY A 23 -9.67 9.05 5.87
CA GLY A 23 -9.36 10.47 5.63
C GLY A 23 -8.20 10.64 4.65
N ASP A 24 -7.08 11.16 5.15
CA ASP A 24 -5.84 11.37 4.38
C ASP A 24 -4.88 10.16 4.40
N THR A 25 -5.27 9.08 5.08
CA THR A 25 -4.49 7.84 5.17
C THR A 25 -5.18 6.72 4.40
N ILE A 26 -4.40 5.97 3.64
CA ILE A 26 -4.83 4.75 2.96
C ILE A 26 -4.24 3.57 3.72
N VAL A 27 -5.09 2.74 4.32
CA VAL A 27 -4.67 1.51 4.97
C VAL A 27 -4.78 0.37 3.97
N VAL A 28 -3.67 -0.30 3.69
CA VAL A 28 -3.60 -1.42 2.77
C VAL A 28 -3.34 -2.68 3.57
N TYR A 29 -4.28 -3.63 3.50
CA TYR A 29 -4.13 -4.94 4.11
C TYR A 29 -3.53 -5.91 3.11
N VAL A 30 -2.44 -6.54 3.54
CA VAL A 30 -1.71 -7.54 2.77
C VAL A 30 -1.51 -8.78 3.63
N PRO A 31 -1.30 -9.95 3.00
CA PRO A 31 -0.96 -11.17 3.74
C PRO A 31 0.30 -10.98 4.60
N GLU A 32 0.34 -11.61 5.78
CA GLU A 32 1.46 -11.51 6.74
C GLU A 32 2.84 -11.79 6.12
N ASP A 33 2.91 -12.77 5.21
CA ASP A 33 4.13 -13.15 4.48
C ASP A 33 4.59 -12.07 3.49
N GLN A 34 3.68 -11.21 3.04
CA GLN A 34 3.95 -10.19 2.01
C GLN A 34 4.16 -8.78 2.56
N VAL A 35 3.98 -8.56 3.88
CA VAL A 35 4.20 -7.25 4.51
C VAL A 35 5.58 -6.68 4.19
N ARG A 36 6.62 -7.52 4.30
CA ARG A 36 7.99 -7.09 3.98
C ARG A 36 8.17 -6.67 2.53
N MET A 37 7.49 -7.34 1.60
CA MET A 37 7.54 -6.98 0.17
C MET A 37 6.77 -5.69 -0.10
N ALA A 38 5.59 -5.55 0.49
CA ALA A 38 4.74 -4.36 0.37
C ALA A 38 5.45 -3.10 0.92
N VAL A 39 6.16 -3.24 2.05
CA VAL A 39 6.94 -2.15 2.65
C VAL A 39 8.21 -1.87 1.82
N GLY A 40 8.82 -2.92 1.28
CA GLY A 40 10.13 -2.87 0.61
C GLY A 40 11.27 -2.62 1.59
N THR A 41 12.51 -2.59 1.09
CA THR A 41 13.70 -2.36 1.92
C THR A 41 13.60 -1.02 2.65
N GLY A 42 13.43 -1.06 3.97
CA GLY A 42 13.34 0.14 4.82
C GLY A 42 12.11 1.04 4.58
N GLY A 43 11.04 0.52 3.96
CA GLY A 43 9.84 1.33 3.67
C GLY A 43 9.90 2.11 2.35
N ALA A 44 10.85 1.79 1.47
CA ALA A 44 11.02 2.50 0.20
C ALA A 44 9.77 2.43 -0.70
N ALA A 45 9.10 1.28 -0.77
CA ALA A 45 7.93 1.09 -1.63
C ALA A 45 6.73 1.91 -1.12
N VAL A 46 6.51 1.89 0.19
CA VAL A 46 5.45 2.70 0.84
C VAL A 46 5.72 4.18 0.64
N LYS A 47 6.94 4.67 0.91
CA LYS A 47 7.30 6.08 0.69
C LYS A 47 7.10 6.53 -0.75
N ALA A 48 7.47 5.69 -1.72
CA ALA A 48 7.24 5.99 -3.12
C ALA A 48 5.74 6.11 -3.45
N ALA A 49 4.94 5.18 -2.94
CA ALA A 49 3.49 5.22 -3.13
C ALA A 49 2.84 6.45 -2.43
N GLU A 50 3.31 6.83 -1.24
CA GLU A 50 2.85 8.03 -0.53
C GLU A 50 3.13 9.31 -1.33
N LEU A 51 4.32 9.42 -1.93
CA LEU A 51 4.70 10.55 -2.77
C LEU A 51 3.84 10.65 -4.03
N VAL A 52 3.52 9.51 -4.66
CA VAL A 52 2.72 9.49 -5.89
C VAL A 52 1.25 9.79 -5.61
N LEU A 53 0.72 9.28 -4.49
CA LEU A 53 -0.69 9.46 -4.14
C LEU A 53 -0.95 10.74 -3.34
N GLY A 54 0.10 11.39 -2.84
CA GLY A 54 -0.01 12.59 -1.99
C GLY A 54 -0.75 12.32 -0.68
N ARG A 55 -0.74 11.07 -0.21
CA ARG A 55 -1.47 10.60 0.97
C ARG A 55 -0.60 9.66 1.78
N LYS A 56 -0.85 9.56 3.08
CA LYS A 56 -0.16 8.59 3.92
C LYS A 56 -0.63 7.17 3.59
N ILE A 57 0.27 6.21 3.66
CA ILE A 57 -0.05 4.81 3.41
C ILE A 57 0.42 3.99 4.59
N GLU A 58 -0.51 3.23 5.17
CA GLU A 58 -0.21 2.31 6.25
C GLU A 58 -0.42 0.88 5.76
N VAL A 59 0.62 0.06 5.83
CA VAL A 59 0.53 -1.36 5.47
C VAL A 59 0.26 -2.16 6.73
N ARG A 60 -0.81 -2.95 6.72
CA ARG A 60 -1.16 -3.84 7.82
C ARG A 60 -1.20 -5.29 7.34
N ALA A 61 -0.80 -6.18 8.23
CA ALA A 61 -0.88 -7.61 8.01
C ALA A 61 -2.29 -8.11 8.36
N ARG A 62 -2.87 -8.96 7.53
CA ARG A 62 -4.17 -9.60 7.77
C ARG A 62 -4.20 -11.03 7.26
#